data_AF-A0A7X0EX27-F1
#
_entry.id   AF-A0A7X0EX27-F1
#
_cell.length_a   1.000
_cell.length_b   1.000
_cell.length_c   1.000
_cell.angle_alpha   90.00
_cell.angle_beta   90.00
_cell.angle_gamma   90.00
#
_symmetry.space_group_name_H-M   'P 1'
#
loop_
_entity.id
_entity.type
_entity.pdbx_description
1 polymer ?
#
loop_
_entity_poly.entity_id
_entity_poly.type
_entity_poly.pdbx_seq_one_letter_code
_entity_poly.pdbx_strand_id
1 'polypeptide(L)'
;MVSRLSTRSGRWRSRQDESHGMRLAIGDLARAAAAPGWSRLTVHHAQVGSHGLTTVVRDGHEIGAEGLDEPFRRLRELSYQGGAGTWFSCELAFSPGTRGYACRVDSAAAPFDDVPAPAALAELTAFPRDEPPGWLLAALPTAAPIGLPTTYGERYDWLWKHTGERPPPSPAISGESAYLPATTMTARAFAHGQKHGRHLVQLAGQADEPEAEQFMVMCSGESYHVGRRSVRGTGGGTGRDFGIDMGLRSIMLDGATLRLDLTPEAADTLETETSFEIRLDLDPGSLGEVRAVLPGMLRTVVRAPRLIGF
;
A
#
# COMPACT_ATOMS: atom_id res chain seq x y z
N MET A 1 10.96 22.97 -8.25
CA MET A 1 11.11 22.55 -6.84
C MET A 1 10.92 21.05 -6.81
N VAL A 2 12.01 20.29 -6.96
CA VAL A 2 11.97 18.83 -7.15
C VAL A 2 11.58 18.19 -5.82
N SER A 3 10.34 17.69 -5.75
CA SER A 3 9.87 16.90 -4.62
C SER A 3 10.76 15.65 -4.55
N ARG A 4 11.63 15.61 -3.53
CA ARG A 4 12.32 14.37 -3.18
C ARG A 4 11.24 13.39 -2.78
N LEU A 5 10.92 12.46 -3.69
CA LEU A 5 10.32 11.18 -3.33
C LEU A 5 11.17 10.65 -2.19
N SER A 6 10.69 10.83 -0.96
CA SER A 6 11.25 10.23 0.23
C SER A 6 11.42 8.76 -0.12
N THR A 7 12.66 8.31 -0.18
CA THR A 7 13.02 6.91 -0.41
C THR A 7 12.30 6.12 0.67
N ARG A 8 11.12 5.58 0.33
CA ARG A 8 10.24 4.73 1.13
C ARG A 8 10.94 3.40 1.40
N SER A 9 12.12 3.42 2.01
CA SER A 9 12.89 2.23 2.37
C SER A 9 12.39 1.61 3.67
N GLY A 10 11.08 1.71 3.93
CA GLY A 10 10.43 0.82 4.89
C GLY A 10 10.57 -0.60 4.35
N ARG A 11 11.08 -1.51 5.17
CA ARG A 11 11.25 -2.92 4.78
C ARG A 11 9.87 -3.52 4.55
N TRP A 12 9.43 -3.57 3.30
CA TRP A 12 8.18 -4.23 2.90
C TRP A 12 8.18 -5.67 3.44
N ARG A 13 7.06 -6.10 4.04
CA ARG A 13 6.98 -7.45 4.64
C ARG A 13 6.85 -8.53 3.57
N SER A 14 6.28 -8.16 2.43
CA SER A 14 6.05 -9.05 1.31
C SER A 14 6.11 -8.31 -0.05
N ARG A 15 6.17 -9.08 -1.15
CA ARG A 15 5.97 -8.53 -2.50
C ARG A 15 4.58 -7.92 -2.68
N GLN A 16 3.57 -8.47 -2.00
CA GLN A 16 2.19 -7.97 -2.07
C GLN A 16 2.05 -6.61 -1.39
N ASP A 17 2.65 -6.45 -0.21
CA ASP A 17 2.66 -5.18 0.53
C ASP A 17 3.34 -4.08 -0.29
N GLU A 18 4.50 -4.42 -0.89
CA GLU A 18 5.22 -3.49 -1.74
C GLU A 18 4.43 -3.13 -2.99
N SER A 19 3.81 -4.14 -3.63
CA SER A 19 2.95 -3.97 -4.79
C SER A 19 1.74 -3.09 -4.48
N HIS A 20 1.12 -3.28 -3.30
CA HIS A 20 0.05 -2.42 -2.80
C HIS A 20 0.54 -0.98 -2.59
N GLY A 21 1.68 -0.80 -1.93
CA GLY A 21 2.31 0.50 -1.74
C GLY A 21 2.65 1.23 -3.05
N MET A 22 3.05 0.50 -4.10
CA MET A 22 3.26 1.08 -5.43
C MET A 22 1.93 1.55 -6.07
N ARG A 23 0.84 0.79 -5.96
CA ARG A 23 -0.48 1.20 -6.48
C ARG A 23 -1.01 2.43 -5.76
N LEU A 24 -0.79 2.52 -4.45
CA LEU A 24 -1.12 3.71 -3.67
C LEU A 24 -0.28 4.92 -4.10
N ALA A 25 1.03 4.73 -4.33
CA ALA A 25 1.90 5.79 -4.85
C ALA A 25 1.42 6.33 -6.20
N ILE A 26 1.02 5.44 -7.12
CA ILE A 26 0.43 5.80 -8.42
C ILE A 26 -0.84 6.61 -8.21
N GLY A 27 -1.72 6.15 -7.32
CA GLY A 27 -2.94 6.88 -6.95
C GLY A 27 -2.66 8.27 -6.40
N ASP A 28 -1.70 8.42 -5.50
CA ASP A 28 -1.33 9.71 -4.92
C ASP A 28 -0.80 10.69 -5.99
N LEU A 29 0.08 10.22 -6.88
CA LEU A 29 0.61 11.02 -7.99
C LEU A 29 -0.50 11.45 -8.96
N ALA A 30 -1.38 10.53 -9.34
CA ALA A 30 -2.48 10.82 -10.25
C ALA A 30 -3.50 11.79 -9.62
N ARG A 31 -3.85 11.61 -8.34
CA ARG A 31 -4.76 12.52 -7.61
C ARG A 31 -4.17 13.92 -7.47
N ALA A 32 -2.86 14.02 -7.25
CA ALA A 32 -2.18 15.31 -7.18
C ALA A 32 -2.27 16.08 -8.51
N ALA A 33 -2.23 15.37 -9.65
CA ALA A 33 -2.39 15.96 -10.98
C ALA A 33 -3.85 16.33 -11.33
N ALA A 34 -4.83 15.60 -10.80
CA ALA A 34 -6.24 15.74 -11.21
C ALA A 34 -6.94 17.05 -10.77
N ALA A 35 -6.34 17.82 -9.85
CA ALA A 35 -6.96 18.95 -9.12
C ALA A 35 -8.24 18.54 -8.35
N PRO A 36 -8.75 19.31 -7.37
CA PRO A 36 -9.99 18.94 -6.68
C PRO A 36 -11.22 18.91 -7.63
N GLY A 37 -12.21 18.06 -7.31
CA GLY A 37 -13.52 18.06 -7.98
C GLY A 37 -13.74 17.03 -9.09
N TRP A 38 -12.82 16.10 -9.29
CA TRP A 38 -13.02 14.98 -10.24
C TRP A 38 -13.99 13.93 -9.73
N SER A 39 -14.62 13.18 -10.65
CA SER A 39 -15.55 12.09 -10.34
C SER A 39 -14.97 10.71 -10.62
N ARG A 40 -14.08 10.61 -11.61
CA ARG A 40 -13.36 9.39 -11.97
C ARG A 40 -11.95 9.70 -12.41
N LEU A 41 -11.00 8.90 -11.92
CA LEU A 41 -9.60 8.97 -12.30
C LEU A 41 -9.11 7.57 -12.66
N THR A 42 -8.56 7.41 -13.86
CA THR A 42 -8.01 6.14 -14.33
C THR A 42 -6.57 6.36 -14.80
N VAL A 43 -5.67 5.48 -14.39
CA VAL A 43 -4.27 5.44 -14.85
C VAL A 43 -4.09 4.13 -15.60
N HIS A 44 -3.75 4.21 -16.88
CA HIS A 44 -3.41 3.07 -17.70
C HIS A 44 -1.91 3.10 -18.02
N HIS A 45 -1.24 1.97 -17.85
CA HIS A 45 0.15 1.80 -18.22
C HIS A 45 0.31 0.54 -19.06
N ALA A 46 0.91 0.71 -20.24
CA ALA A 46 1.25 -0.36 -21.17
C ALA A 46 2.77 -0.35 -21.36
N GLN A 47 3.43 -1.51 -21.33
CA GLN A 47 4.87 -1.58 -21.56
C GLN A 47 5.33 -2.96 -22.04
N VAL A 48 6.31 -2.97 -22.95
CA VAL A 48 7.10 -4.14 -23.38
C VAL A 48 8.57 -3.72 -23.41
N GLY A 49 9.42 -4.32 -22.58
CA GLY A 49 10.83 -3.92 -22.47
C GLY A 49 10.98 -2.44 -22.13
N SER A 50 11.69 -1.69 -22.98
CA SER A 50 11.83 -0.23 -22.86
C SER A 50 10.75 0.59 -23.56
N HIS A 51 9.84 -0.06 -24.31
CA HIS A 51 8.74 0.60 -25.01
C HIS A 51 7.52 0.66 -24.10
N GLY A 52 7.12 1.84 -23.66
CA GLY A 52 6.00 2.01 -22.73
C GLY A 52 5.25 3.32 -22.89
N LEU A 53 4.01 3.33 -22.44
CA LEU A 53 3.11 4.47 -22.44
C LEU A 53 2.29 4.48 -21.15
N THR A 54 2.23 5.64 -20.49
CA THR A 54 1.37 5.89 -19.34
C THR A 54 0.37 6.97 -19.69
N THR A 55 -0.92 6.70 -19.50
CA THR A 55 -2.01 7.64 -19.76
C THR A 55 -2.84 7.81 -18.50
N VAL A 56 -3.06 9.06 -18.09
CA VAL A 56 -3.92 9.39 -16.95
C VAL A 56 -5.16 10.09 -17.48
N VAL A 57 -6.33 9.52 -17.21
CA VAL A 57 -7.63 10.03 -17.66
C VAL A 57 -8.44 10.49 -16.45
N ARG A 58 -8.79 11.77 -16.43
CA ARG A 58 -9.69 12.40 -15.46
C ARG A 58 -11.00 12.77 -16.15
N ASP A 59 -12.10 12.18 -15.71
CA ASP A 59 -13.45 12.46 -16.22
C ASP A 59 -13.53 12.39 -17.77
N GLY A 60 -12.81 11.44 -18.37
CA GLY A 60 -12.74 11.26 -19.83
C GLY A 60 -11.68 12.11 -20.55
N HIS A 61 -10.95 12.96 -19.85
CA HIS A 61 -9.89 13.81 -20.41
C HIS A 61 -8.50 13.36 -19.97
N GLU A 62 -7.58 13.23 -20.92
CA GLU A 62 -6.18 12.96 -20.60
C GLU A 62 -5.53 14.16 -19.88
N ILE A 63 -4.77 13.86 -18.83
CA ILE A 63 -4.00 14.84 -18.06
C ILE A 63 -2.56 14.35 -17.91
N GLY A 64 -1.62 15.29 -17.78
CA GLY A 64 -0.23 14.97 -17.46
C GLY A 64 -0.05 14.67 -15.98
N ALA A 65 0.71 13.62 -15.67
CA ALA A 65 1.17 13.32 -14.31
C ALA A 65 2.63 12.87 -14.35
N GLU A 66 3.46 13.44 -13.50
CA GLU A 66 4.89 13.13 -13.45
C GLU A 66 5.20 12.03 -12.42
N GLY A 67 6.31 11.30 -12.64
CA GLY A 67 6.85 10.36 -11.65
C GLY A 67 6.16 8.99 -11.59
N LEU A 68 5.27 8.68 -12.52
CA LEU A 68 4.54 7.40 -12.56
C LEU A 68 5.39 6.21 -13.02
N ASP A 69 6.44 6.45 -13.81
CA ASP A 69 7.23 5.38 -14.43
C ASP A 69 7.92 4.47 -13.40
N GLU A 70 8.47 5.05 -12.34
CA GLU A 70 9.20 4.29 -11.31
C GLU A 70 8.28 3.34 -10.52
N PRO A 71 7.12 3.79 -9.97
CA PRO A 71 6.15 2.89 -9.38
C PRO A 71 5.67 1.77 -10.31
N PHE A 72 5.42 2.05 -11.60
CA PHE A 72 5.00 1.01 -12.56
C PHE A 72 6.11 0.02 -12.87
N ARG A 73 7.33 0.50 -13.13
CA ARG A 73 8.52 -0.33 -13.30
C ARG A 73 8.69 -1.28 -12.12
N ARG A 74 8.60 -0.74 -10.90
CA ARG A 74 8.69 -1.53 -9.67
C ARG A 74 7.54 -2.53 -9.51
N LEU A 75 6.33 -2.14 -9.88
CA LEU A 75 5.15 -3.02 -9.84
C LEU A 75 5.30 -4.21 -10.80
N ARG A 76 5.86 -4.01 -12.00
CA ARG A 76 6.17 -5.08 -12.94
C ARG A 76 7.19 -6.07 -12.40
N GLU A 77 8.25 -5.56 -11.78
CA GLU A 77 9.30 -6.36 -11.13
C GLU A 77 8.72 -7.24 -10.01
N LEU A 78 7.85 -6.67 -9.18
CA LEU A 78 7.22 -7.38 -8.06
C LEU A 78 6.24 -8.46 -8.54
N SER A 79 5.59 -8.22 -9.68
CA SER A 79 4.61 -9.13 -10.28
C SER A 79 5.27 -10.26 -11.07
N TYR A 80 6.59 -10.22 -11.29
CA TYR A 80 7.29 -11.26 -12.03
C TYR A 80 7.13 -12.65 -11.38
N GLN A 81 6.82 -13.63 -12.22
CA GLN A 81 6.68 -15.03 -11.91
C GLN A 81 7.55 -15.83 -12.89
N GLY A 82 8.46 -16.66 -12.36
CA GLY A 82 9.33 -17.50 -13.20
C GLY A 82 8.53 -18.38 -14.15
N GLY A 83 8.93 -18.41 -15.43
CA GLY A 83 8.23 -19.15 -16.49
C GLY A 83 6.96 -18.49 -17.03
N ALA A 84 6.33 -17.58 -16.28
CA ALA A 84 5.12 -16.87 -16.71
C ALA A 84 5.38 -15.40 -17.12
N GLY A 85 6.49 -14.80 -16.67
CA GLY A 85 6.83 -13.42 -16.94
C GLY A 85 6.11 -12.44 -16.01
N THR A 86 5.75 -11.25 -16.54
CA THR A 86 4.99 -10.20 -15.82
C THR A 86 3.78 -9.75 -16.66
N TRP A 87 3.05 -8.72 -16.24
CA TRP A 87 1.96 -8.15 -17.04
C TRP A 87 2.48 -7.15 -18.10
N PHE A 88 1.72 -6.96 -19.18
CA PHE A 88 1.99 -6.01 -20.27
C PHE A 88 1.17 -4.72 -20.16
N SER A 89 -0.04 -4.81 -19.59
CA SER A 89 -0.84 -3.65 -19.26
C SER A 89 -1.36 -3.70 -17.82
N CYS A 90 -1.51 -2.52 -17.23
CA CYS A 90 -2.08 -2.31 -15.91
C CYS A 90 -3.00 -1.07 -15.95
N GLU A 91 -4.24 -1.25 -15.53
CA GLU A 91 -5.21 -0.18 -15.35
C GLU A 91 -5.54 -0.05 -13.86
N LEU A 92 -5.43 1.16 -13.32
CA LEU A 92 -5.86 1.51 -11.97
C LEU A 92 -6.97 2.55 -12.04
N ALA A 93 -8.12 2.25 -11.45
CA ALA A 93 -9.24 3.17 -11.34
C ALA A 93 -9.43 3.61 -9.88
N PHE A 94 -9.53 4.91 -9.67
CA PHE A 94 -9.69 5.55 -8.36
C PHE A 94 -11.01 6.32 -8.29
N SER A 95 -11.62 6.32 -7.10
CA SER A 95 -12.83 7.08 -6.78
C SER A 95 -12.51 8.28 -5.89
N PRO A 96 -13.27 9.39 -6.00
CA PRO A 96 -13.00 10.60 -5.23
C PRO A 96 -13.22 10.37 -3.74
N GLY A 97 -12.38 11.03 -2.92
CA GLY A 97 -12.50 10.99 -1.46
C GLY A 97 -12.09 9.67 -0.80
N THR A 98 -11.65 8.67 -1.56
CA THR A 98 -11.18 7.38 -1.04
C THR A 98 -9.79 7.04 -1.54
N ARG A 99 -9.07 6.27 -0.72
CA ARG A 99 -7.78 5.68 -1.08
C ARG A 99 -7.90 4.37 -1.85
N GLY A 100 -9.11 3.82 -1.91
CA GLY A 100 -9.43 2.60 -2.63
C GLY A 100 -9.15 2.70 -4.13
N TYR A 101 -8.93 1.54 -4.74
CA TYR A 101 -8.72 1.41 -6.17
C TYR A 101 -9.23 0.07 -6.70
N ALA A 102 -9.62 0.05 -7.97
CA ALA A 102 -9.73 -1.17 -8.76
C ALA A 102 -8.50 -1.30 -9.66
N CYS A 103 -7.98 -2.50 -9.83
CA CYS A 103 -6.77 -2.80 -10.59
C CYS A 103 -7.08 -3.93 -11.56
N ARG A 104 -6.77 -3.73 -12.84
CA ARG A 104 -6.81 -4.76 -13.88
C ARG A 104 -5.44 -4.89 -14.50
N VAL A 105 -4.94 -6.12 -14.64
CA VAL A 105 -3.67 -6.41 -15.30
C VAL A 105 -3.88 -7.47 -16.37
N ASP A 106 -3.10 -7.40 -17.45
CA ASP A 106 -3.16 -8.36 -18.56
C ASP A 106 -1.75 -8.74 -18.99
N SER A 107 -1.47 -10.05 -19.03
CA SER A 107 -0.19 -10.63 -19.45
C SER A 107 -0.26 -11.40 -20.77
N ALA A 108 -1.36 -11.28 -21.53
CA ALA A 108 -1.61 -12.04 -22.75
C ALA A 108 -1.87 -11.15 -23.97
N ALA A 109 -2.69 -10.11 -23.83
CA ALA A 109 -3.03 -9.22 -24.95
C ALA A 109 -1.83 -8.37 -25.38
N ALA A 110 -1.73 -8.08 -26.68
CA ALA A 110 -0.75 -7.13 -27.19
C ALA A 110 -1.12 -5.71 -26.71
N PRO A 111 -0.25 -5.01 -25.99
CA PRO A 111 -0.56 -3.67 -25.47
C PRO A 111 -0.41 -2.57 -26.52
N PHE A 112 0.22 -2.87 -27.66
CA PHE A 112 0.49 -1.96 -28.77
C PHE A 112 0.25 -2.68 -30.09
N ASP A 113 -0.10 -1.93 -31.13
CA ASP A 113 -0.24 -2.47 -32.49
C ASP A 113 1.11 -2.96 -33.03
N ASP A 114 2.16 -2.16 -32.82
CA ASP A 114 3.53 -2.47 -33.24
C ASP A 114 4.49 -2.45 -32.04
N VAL A 115 5.23 -3.53 -31.84
CA VAL A 115 6.25 -3.65 -30.79
C VAL A 115 7.64 -3.65 -31.41
N PRO A 116 8.53 -2.71 -31.05
CA PRO A 116 9.90 -2.71 -31.57
C PRO A 116 10.66 -3.99 -31.19
N ALA A 117 11.37 -4.59 -32.15
CA ALA A 117 12.13 -5.83 -31.92
C ALA A 117 13.12 -5.78 -30.74
N PRO A 118 13.88 -4.67 -30.54
CA PRO A 118 14.74 -4.56 -29.35
C PRO A 118 13.95 -4.57 -28.04
N ALA A 119 12.72 -4.06 -28.04
CA ALA A 119 11.86 -4.02 -26.85
C ALA A 119 11.30 -5.42 -26.53
N ALA A 120 10.86 -6.16 -27.54
CA ALA A 120 10.44 -7.55 -27.39
C ALA A 120 11.58 -8.44 -26.86
N LEU A 121 12.79 -8.24 -27.37
CA LEU A 121 13.98 -8.93 -26.89
C LEU A 121 14.29 -8.58 -25.42
N ALA A 122 14.29 -7.29 -25.08
CA ALA A 122 14.53 -6.83 -23.71
C ALA A 122 13.48 -7.38 -22.73
N GLU A 123 12.22 -7.47 -23.15
CA GLU A 123 11.15 -8.06 -22.36
C GLU A 123 11.42 -9.52 -21.99
N LEU A 124 11.70 -10.38 -22.97
CA LEU A 124 11.97 -11.80 -22.71
C LEU A 124 13.29 -12.03 -21.97
N THR A 125 14.21 -11.08 -22.06
CA THR A 125 15.45 -11.07 -21.27
C THR A 125 15.16 -10.81 -19.79
N ALA A 126 14.38 -9.77 -19.51
CA ALA A 126 14.11 -9.31 -18.15
C ALA A 126 13.06 -10.17 -17.44
N PHE A 127 12.05 -10.63 -18.18
CA PHE A 127 10.93 -11.42 -17.68
C PHE A 127 10.71 -12.68 -18.54
N PRO A 128 11.60 -13.68 -18.41
CA PRO A 128 11.50 -14.92 -19.18
C PRO A 128 10.14 -15.61 -19.05
N ARG A 129 9.69 -16.21 -20.15
CA ARG A 129 8.46 -17.00 -20.25
C ARG A 129 8.73 -18.34 -20.92
N ASP A 130 8.12 -19.39 -20.41
CA ASP A 130 8.12 -20.72 -21.02
C ASP A 130 7.26 -20.73 -22.28
N GLU A 131 6.13 -20.01 -22.24
CA GLU A 131 5.18 -19.85 -23.33
C GLU A 131 4.91 -18.36 -23.63
N PRO A 132 5.80 -17.67 -24.37
CA PRO A 132 5.58 -16.28 -24.78
C PRO A 132 4.35 -16.15 -25.71
N PRO A 133 3.54 -15.08 -25.60
CA PRO A 133 2.46 -14.83 -26.55
C PRO A 133 2.97 -14.71 -27.99
N GLY A 134 2.18 -15.20 -28.96
CA GLY A 134 2.58 -15.24 -30.37
C GLY A 134 2.95 -13.88 -30.96
N TRP A 135 2.29 -12.80 -30.53
CA TRP A 135 2.63 -11.43 -30.96
C TRP A 135 4.02 -10.99 -30.49
N LEU A 136 4.44 -11.43 -29.29
CA LEU A 136 5.75 -11.08 -28.73
C LEU A 136 6.87 -11.80 -29.49
N LEU A 137 6.62 -13.07 -29.86
CA LEU A 137 7.53 -13.84 -30.72
C LEU A 137 7.62 -13.26 -32.12
N ALA A 138 6.49 -12.83 -32.70
CA ALA A 138 6.45 -12.21 -34.03
C ALA A 138 7.23 -10.89 -34.08
N ALA A 139 7.34 -10.18 -32.96
CA ALA A 139 8.12 -8.95 -32.85
C ALA A 139 9.64 -9.19 -32.70
N LEU A 140 10.10 -10.42 -32.43
CA LEU A 140 11.54 -10.67 -32.23
C LEU A 140 12.35 -10.43 -33.51
N PRO A 141 13.63 -10.02 -33.37
CA PRO A 141 14.52 -9.94 -34.52
C PRO A 141 14.68 -11.32 -35.16
N THR A 142 14.67 -11.38 -36.49
CA THR A 142 14.85 -12.62 -37.27
C THR A 142 16.24 -13.25 -37.13
N ALA A 143 17.20 -12.58 -36.47
CA ALA A 143 18.51 -13.11 -36.13
C ALA A 143 18.62 -13.31 -34.61
N ALA A 144 19.03 -14.52 -34.19
CA ALA A 144 19.10 -14.90 -32.79
C ALA A 144 20.09 -14.02 -32.01
N PRO A 145 19.64 -13.33 -30.94
CA PRO A 145 20.55 -12.71 -29.99
C PRO A 145 21.15 -13.79 -29.09
N ILE A 146 22.46 -14.00 -29.23
CA ILE A 146 23.24 -14.94 -28.41
C ILE A 146 23.46 -14.33 -27.02
N GLY A 147 23.05 -15.07 -25.98
CA GLY A 147 23.45 -14.84 -24.59
C GLY A 147 22.70 -13.71 -23.90
N LEU A 148 21.62 -14.05 -23.22
CA LEU A 148 20.88 -13.12 -22.37
C LEU A 148 21.15 -13.42 -20.89
N PRO A 149 21.62 -12.45 -20.10
CA PRO A 149 21.81 -12.64 -18.67
C PRO A 149 20.45 -12.74 -17.97
N THR A 150 20.23 -13.85 -17.26
CA THR A 150 19.09 -14.06 -16.36
C THR A 150 19.43 -13.53 -14.98
N THR A 151 19.15 -12.26 -14.66
CA THR A 151 19.52 -11.69 -13.35
C THR A 151 18.39 -11.05 -12.57
N TYR A 152 17.15 -11.08 -13.06
CA TYR A 152 16.02 -10.48 -12.34
C TYR A 152 15.17 -11.54 -11.62
N GLY A 153 15.31 -11.61 -10.28
CA GLY A 153 14.53 -12.51 -9.41
C GLY A 153 15.25 -12.90 -8.11
N GLU A 154 16.59 -12.90 -8.11
CA GLU A 154 17.40 -13.47 -7.03
C GLU A 154 17.23 -12.79 -5.67
N ARG A 155 16.82 -11.51 -5.63
CA ARG A 155 16.74 -10.74 -4.38
C ARG A 155 15.64 -11.21 -3.41
N TYR A 156 14.55 -11.81 -3.89
CA TYR A 156 13.59 -12.46 -2.99
C TYR A 156 13.85 -13.95 -2.85
N ASP A 157 14.50 -14.55 -3.87
CA ASP A 157 14.89 -15.95 -3.87
C ASP A 157 16.13 -16.27 -3.00
N TRP A 158 16.76 -15.27 -2.39
CA TRP A 158 17.77 -15.51 -1.37
C TRP A 158 17.13 -15.60 0.03
N LEU A 159 16.13 -14.77 0.34
CA LEU A 159 15.57 -14.66 1.69
C LEU A 159 14.86 -15.94 2.15
N TRP A 160 14.03 -16.54 1.29
CA TRP A 160 13.31 -17.80 1.57
C TRP A 160 14.24 -19.01 1.77
N LYS A 161 15.37 -19.09 1.05
CA LYS A 161 16.35 -20.17 1.18
C LYS A 161 16.96 -20.22 2.57
N HIS A 162 16.91 -19.11 3.32
CA HIS A 162 17.49 -19.01 4.65
C HIS A 162 16.46 -19.03 5.79
N THR A 163 15.19 -18.69 5.57
CA THR A 163 14.18 -18.64 6.63
C THR A 163 13.25 -19.87 6.66
N GLY A 164 13.14 -20.64 5.57
CA GLY A 164 12.27 -21.81 5.49
C GLY A 164 10.76 -21.48 5.44
N GLU A 165 10.38 -20.22 5.57
CA GLU A 165 9.01 -19.75 5.37
C GLU A 165 8.74 -19.56 3.87
N ARG A 166 7.66 -20.18 3.38
CA ARG A 166 7.22 -20.02 1.99
C ARG A 166 6.78 -18.56 1.80
N PRO A 167 7.37 -17.81 0.86
CA PRO A 167 6.94 -16.43 0.63
C PRO A 167 5.48 -16.41 0.17
N PRO A 168 4.72 -15.37 0.52
CA PRO A 168 3.40 -15.16 -0.06
C PRO A 168 3.50 -15.08 -1.60
N PRO A 169 2.45 -15.49 -2.32
CA PRO A 169 2.50 -15.55 -3.77
C PRO A 169 2.75 -14.16 -4.36
N SER A 170 3.50 -14.11 -5.47
CA SER A 170 3.64 -12.88 -6.26
C SER A 170 2.26 -12.30 -6.59
N PRO A 171 2.15 -10.97 -6.75
CA PRO A 171 0.97 -10.36 -7.34
C PRO A 171 0.57 -11.06 -8.66
N ALA A 172 -0.74 -11.12 -8.92
CA ALA A 172 -1.25 -11.67 -10.15
C ALA A 172 -0.74 -10.87 -11.36
N ILE A 173 -0.41 -11.58 -12.46
CA ILE A 173 0.00 -10.99 -13.74
C ILE A 173 -1.16 -10.85 -14.72
N SER A 174 -2.32 -11.42 -14.40
CA SER A 174 -3.57 -11.26 -15.16
C SER A 174 -4.76 -11.25 -14.22
N GLY A 175 -5.80 -10.51 -14.60
CA GLY A 175 -7.08 -10.46 -13.90
C GLY A 175 -7.34 -9.16 -13.16
N GLU A 176 -8.37 -9.19 -12.33
CA GLU A 176 -8.87 -8.04 -11.57
C GLU A 176 -8.58 -8.19 -10.08
N SER A 177 -8.32 -7.07 -9.43
CA SER A 177 -8.22 -6.96 -7.98
C SER A 177 -8.76 -5.61 -7.53
N ALA A 178 -9.22 -5.52 -6.29
CA ALA A 178 -9.68 -4.27 -5.71
C ALA A 178 -9.12 -4.11 -4.31
N TYR A 179 -8.85 -2.87 -3.96
CA TYR A 179 -8.52 -2.46 -2.62
C TYR A 179 -9.60 -1.50 -2.12
N LEU A 180 -10.24 -1.88 -1.03
CA LEU A 180 -11.22 -1.07 -0.33
C LEU A 180 -10.70 -0.83 1.09
N PRO A 181 -10.16 0.36 1.39
CA PRO A 181 -9.68 0.68 2.73
C PRO A 181 -10.83 0.60 3.73
N ALA A 182 -10.54 0.12 4.94
CA ALA A 182 -11.53 0.12 6.00
C ALA A 182 -11.85 1.57 6.42
N THR A 183 -13.13 1.91 6.47
CA THR A 183 -13.62 3.23 6.90
C THR A 183 -14.09 3.21 8.34
N THR A 184 -14.56 2.06 8.83
CA THR A 184 -15.10 1.90 10.16
C THR A 184 -14.82 0.52 10.75
N MET A 185 -14.83 0.44 12.07
CA MET A 185 -14.96 -0.81 12.83
C MET A 185 -15.88 -0.60 14.05
N THR A 186 -16.41 -1.68 14.60
CA THR A 186 -17.11 -1.67 15.89
C THR A 186 -16.23 -2.33 16.93
N ALA A 187 -15.91 -1.62 18.01
CA ALA A 187 -15.22 -2.15 19.17
C ALA A 187 -16.25 -2.57 20.24
N ARG A 188 -16.21 -3.85 20.62
CA ARG A 188 -17.05 -4.44 21.68
C ARG A 188 -16.26 -4.84 22.93
N ALA A 189 -14.94 -4.77 22.84
CA ALA A 189 -14.04 -5.01 23.95
C ALA A 189 -13.00 -3.89 24.04
N PHE A 190 -12.67 -3.55 25.29
CA PHE A 190 -11.64 -2.59 25.63
C PHE A 190 -10.67 -3.24 26.61
N ALA A 191 -9.38 -3.06 26.37
CA ALA A 191 -8.34 -3.43 27.31
C ALA A 191 -7.33 -2.29 27.42
N HIS A 192 -6.88 -2.02 28.63
CA HIS A 192 -5.77 -1.13 28.92
C HIS A 192 -4.75 -1.82 29.81
N GLY A 193 -3.47 -1.69 29.46
CA GLY A 193 -2.36 -2.22 30.23
C GLY A 193 -1.21 -1.23 30.33
N GLN A 194 -0.59 -1.17 31.50
CA GLN A 194 0.65 -0.43 31.73
C GLN A 194 1.75 -1.39 32.16
N LYS A 195 2.84 -1.48 31.39
CA LYS A 195 3.98 -2.35 31.71
C LYS A 195 5.29 -1.71 31.28
N HIS A 196 6.26 -1.62 32.18
CA HIS A 196 7.59 -1.04 31.93
C HIS A 196 7.54 0.37 31.29
N GLY A 197 6.66 1.24 31.78
CA GLY A 197 6.49 2.60 31.24
C GLY A 197 5.85 2.66 29.85
N ARG A 198 5.34 1.51 29.35
CA ARG A 198 4.53 1.45 28.14
C ARG A 198 3.07 1.38 28.51
N HIS A 199 2.27 2.20 27.86
CA HIS A 199 0.82 2.18 27.94
C HIS A 199 0.27 1.58 26.64
N LEU A 200 -0.65 0.65 26.75
CA LEU A 200 -1.34 0.03 25.63
C LEU A 200 -2.83 0.21 25.86
N VAL A 201 -3.51 0.82 24.89
CA VAL A 201 -4.97 0.81 24.75
C VAL A 201 -5.29 -0.08 23.56
N GLN A 202 -6.18 -1.04 23.76
CA GLN A 202 -6.66 -1.96 22.74
C GLN A 202 -8.19 -1.91 22.67
N LEU A 203 -8.70 -1.78 21.47
CA LEU A 203 -10.11 -1.83 21.11
C LEU A 203 -10.30 -3.01 20.15
N ALA A 204 -11.15 -3.97 20.49
CA ALA A 204 -11.36 -5.17 19.68
C ALA A 204 -12.84 -5.38 19.37
N GLY A 205 -13.12 -5.97 18.21
CA GLY A 205 -14.48 -6.32 17.79
C GLY A 205 -15.13 -7.40 18.65
N GLN A 206 -14.32 -8.19 19.36
CA GLN A 206 -14.76 -9.22 20.30
C GLN A 206 -13.68 -9.48 21.35
N ALA A 207 -14.07 -9.80 22.59
CA ALA A 207 -13.15 -9.88 23.74
C ALA A 207 -12.18 -11.08 23.69
N ASP A 208 -12.61 -12.19 23.08
CA ASP A 208 -11.91 -13.49 23.18
C ASP A 208 -11.50 -14.09 21.83
N GLU A 209 -11.59 -13.30 20.76
CA GLU A 209 -11.18 -13.74 19.42
C GLU A 209 -9.89 -13.03 19.02
N PRO A 210 -8.73 -13.71 19.04
CA PRO A 210 -7.45 -13.12 18.64
C PRO A 210 -7.42 -12.73 17.15
N GLU A 211 -8.32 -13.30 16.34
CA GLU A 211 -8.51 -12.96 14.93
C GLU A 211 -9.49 -11.81 14.70
N ALA A 212 -10.21 -11.37 15.74
CA ALA A 212 -11.15 -10.27 15.61
C ALA A 212 -10.43 -8.97 15.20
N GLU A 213 -11.16 -8.12 14.49
CA GLU A 213 -10.66 -6.81 14.12
C GLU A 213 -10.30 -6.02 15.39
N GLN A 214 -9.02 -5.67 15.50
CA GLN A 214 -8.47 -4.94 16.63
C GLN A 214 -7.78 -3.67 16.17
N PHE A 215 -7.95 -2.61 16.95
CA PHE A 215 -7.21 -1.37 16.87
C PHE A 215 -6.47 -1.13 18.19
N MET A 216 -5.24 -0.66 18.12
CA MET A 216 -4.42 -0.41 19.30
C MET A 216 -3.70 0.93 19.21
N VAL A 217 -3.55 1.58 20.37
CA VAL A 217 -2.70 2.75 20.56
C VAL A 217 -1.71 2.40 21.66
N MET A 218 -0.41 2.43 21.35
CA MET A 218 0.63 2.16 22.34
C MET A 218 1.59 3.34 22.46
N CYS A 219 1.76 3.81 23.68
CA CYS A 219 2.69 4.87 24.05
C CYS A 219 3.88 4.29 24.82
N SER A 220 5.08 4.75 24.51
CA SER A 220 6.33 4.33 25.15
C SER A 220 7.24 5.55 25.28
N GLY A 221 7.39 6.06 26.50
CA GLY A 221 8.10 7.32 26.76
C GLY A 221 7.44 8.47 26.00
N GLU A 222 8.24 9.15 25.17
CA GLU A 222 7.82 10.34 24.43
C GLU A 222 7.14 10.05 23.08
N SER A 223 6.95 8.77 22.75
CA SER A 223 6.45 8.32 21.44
C SER A 223 5.17 7.50 21.57
N TYR A 224 4.36 7.52 20.53
CA TYR A 224 3.24 6.59 20.37
C TYR A 224 3.18 6.01 18.97
N HIS A 225 2.37 4.97 18.82
CA HIS A 225 1.99 4.42 17.54
C HIS A 225 0.60 3.82 17.60
N VAL A 226 0.02 3.69 16.42
CA VAL A 226 -1.24 3.00 16.19
C VAL A 226 -1.00 1.65 15.53
N GLY A 227 -1.93 0.72 15.71
CA GLY A 227 -1.90 -0.58 15.08
C GLY A 227 -3.28 -1.11 14.77
N ARG A 228 -3.38 -1.98 13.76
CA ARG A 228 -4.60 -2.70 13.37
C ARG A 228 -4.23 -4.11 12.93
N ARG A 229 -4.95 -5.14 13.38
CA ARG A 229 -4.69 -6.56 13.04
C ARG A 229 -3.21 -6.96 13.14
N SER A 230 -2.54 -6.59 14.24
CA SER A 230 -1.10 -6.85 14.46
C SER A 230 -0.14 -6.10 13.52
N VAL A 231 -0.65 -5.25 12.62
CA VAL A 231 0.13 -4.35 11.78
C VAL A 231 0.30 -3.02 12.52
N ARG A 232 1.53 -2.51 12.55
CA ARG A 232 1.88 -1.25 13.22
C ARG A 232 1.87 -0.12 12.18
N GLY A 233 1.02 0.88 12.34
CA GLY A 233 0.87 2.03 11.45
C GLY A 233 1.89 3.12 11.70
N THR A 234 3.18 2.78 11.79
CA THR A 234 4.26 3.78 11.88
C THR A 234 4.76 4.13 10.48
N GLY A 235 4.97 5.42 10.21
CA GLY A 235 5.80 5.87 9.09
C GLY A 235 7.18 5.21 9.15
N GLY A 236 7.70 4.82 7.99
CA GLY A 236 8.87 3.93 7.85
C GLY A 236 10.21 4.54 8.25
N GLY A 237 10.38 5.00 9.49
CA GLY A 237 11.67 5.35 10.06
C GLY A 237 12.47 4.11 10.43
N THR A 238 13.32 3.62 9.54
CA THR A 238 14.25 2.49 9.79
C THR A 238 15.67 2.95 10.15
N GLY A 239 15.86 4.22 10.51
CA GLY A 239 17.16 4.76 10.93
C GLY A 239 17.33 4.76 12.44
N ARG A 240 18.57 4.82 12.92
CA ARG A 240 18.90 5.14 14.33
C ARG A 240 18.33 6.50 14.78
N ASP A 241 17.84 7.29 13.84
CA ASP A 241 16.88 8.35 14.12
C ASP A 241 15.53 7.70 14.42
N PHE A 242 15.22 7.53 15.70
CA PHE A 242 13.87 7.37 16.23
C PHE A 242 13.05 8.63 15.89
N GLY A 243 12.90 8.91 14.59
CA GLY A 243 12.02 9.92 14.07
C GLY A 243 10.63 9.61 14.59
N ILE A 244 10.07 10.59 15.28
CA ILE A 244 8.76 10.55 15.93
C ILE A 244 7.70 10.53 14.82
N ASP A 245 7.61 9.42 14.10
CA ASP A 245 6.65 9.21 13.02
C ASP A 245 5.35 8.74 13.67
N MET A 246 4.48 9.73 13.84
CA MET A 246 3.22 9.58 14.54
C MET A 246 2.11 9.37 13.54
N GLY A 247 1.48 8.19 13.61
CA GLY A 247 0.44 7.82 12.67
C GLY A 247 -0.90 8.56 12.85
N LEU A 248 -1.08 9.35 13.91
CA LEU A 248 -2.31 10.11 14.18
C LEU A 248 -2.07 11.61 14.10
N ARG A 249 -2.99 12.33 13.46
CA ARG A 249 -3.08 13.80 13.43
C ARG A 249 -4.06 14.30 14.49
N SER A 250 -5.23 13.68 14.57
CA SER A 250 -6.27 13.99 15.57
C SER A 250 -6.98 12.73 16.04
N ILE A 251 -7.53 12.82 17.24
CA ILE A 251 -8.51 11.88 17.77
C ILE A 251 -9.69 12.71 18.28
N MET A 252 -10.89 12.33 17.86
CA MET A 252 -12.13 12.92 18.33
C MET A 252 -13.01 11.84 18.95
N LEU A 253 -13.56 12.11 20.12
CA LEU A 253 -14.59 11.26 20.72
C LEU A 253 -15.90 12.05 20.79
N ASP A 254 -16.93 11.53 20.11
CA ASP A 254 -18.28 12.07 20.12
C ASP A 254 -19.27 10.98 20.55
N GLY A 255 -19.77 11.09 21.78
CA GLY A 255 -20.62 10.07 22.39
C GLY A 255 -19.92 8.71 22.48
N ALA A 256 -20.36 7.77 21.63
CA ALA A 256 -19.84 6.41 21.49
C ALA A 256 -19.08 6.21 20.15
N THR A 257 -18.66 7.28 19.48
CA THR A 257 -17.89 7.21 18.24
C THR A 257 -16.53 7.85 18.43
N LEU A 258 -15.48 7.06 18.22
CA LEU A 258 -14.09 7.50 18.22
C LEU A 258 -13.60 7.66 16.78
N ARG A 259 -13.38 8.89 16.33
CA ARG A 259 -12.85 9.20 15.01
C ARG A 259 -11.35 9.44 15.09
N LEU A 260 -10.62 8.82 14.18
CA LEU A 260 -9.17 8.89 14.05
C LEU A 260 -8.82 9.54 12.72
N ASP A 261 -8.10 10.66 12.77
CA ASP A 261 -7.50 11.23 11.58
C ASP A 261 -6.04 10.77 11.52
N LEU A 262 -5.75 9.85 10.60
CA LEU A 262 -4.45 9.23 10.40
C LEU A 262 -3.59 10.03 9.41
N THR A 263 -2.28 9.85 9.47
CA THR A 263 -1.42 10.26 8.34
C THR A 263 -1.65 9.30 7.16
N PRO A 264 -1.40 9.73 5.90
CA PRO A 264 -1.48 8.83 4.75
C PRO A 264 -0.64 7.56 4.92
N GLU A 265 0.56 7.68 5.48
CA GLU A 265 1.47 6.54 5.67
C GLU A 265 0.91 5.53 6.68
N ALA A 266 0.34 6.03 7.78
CA ALA A 266 -0.30 5.17 8.77
C ALA A 266 -1.57 4.53 8.21
N ALA A 267 -2.39 5.30 7.50
CA ALA A 267 -3.61 4.80 6.88
C ALA A 267 -3.32 3.71 5.84
N ASP A 268 -2.25 3.84 5.04
CA ASP A 268 -1.81 2.79 4.11
C ASP A 268 -1.41 1.53 4.86
N THR A 269 -0.53 1.70 5.85
CA THR A 269 0.01 0.59 6.62
C THR A 269 -1.09 -0.15 7.40
N LEU A 270 -2.13 0.56 7.84
CA LEU A 270 -3.25 -0.02 8.58
C LEU A 270 -4.39 -0.50 7.67
N GLU A 271 -4.26 -0.29 6.35
CA GLU A 271 -5.28 -0.55 5.35
C GLU A 271 -6.63 0.13 5.67
N THR A 272 -6.56 1.43 5.96
CA THR A 272 -7.69 2.27 6.39
C THR A 272 -7.76 3.56 5.58
N GLU A 273 -8.91 4.22 5.65
CA GLU A 273 -8.98 5.61 5.22
C GLU A 273 -8.21 6.52 6.18
N THR A 274 -7.81 7.70 5.69
CA THR A 274 -7.19 8.72 6.56
C THR A 274 -8.14 9.23 7.65
N SER A 275 -9.45 9.07 7.45
CA SER A 275 -10.45 9.26 8.49
C SER A 275 -11.09 7.91 8.80
N PHE A 276 -10.80 7.36 9.97
CA PHE A 276 -11.26 6.03 10.39
C PHE A 276 -12.16 6.14 11.64
N GLU A 277 -13.33 5.52 11.60
CA GLU A 277 -14.34 5.60 12.66
C GLU A 277 -14.46 4.29 13.45
N ILE A 278 -14.24 4.36 14.76
CA ILE A 278 -14.44 3.24 15.68
C ILE A 278 -15.73 3.49 16.48
N ARG A 279 -16.75 2.68 16.23
CA ARG A 279 -17.99 2.66 17.02
C ARG A 279 -17.74 1.88 18.30
N LEU A 280 -17.92 2.53 19.45
CA LEU A 280 -17.69 1.96 20.78
C LEU A 280 -19.00 1.35 21.30
N ASP A 281 -19.22 0.08 20.98
CA ASP A 281 -20.30 -0.75 21.52
C ASP A 281 -19.83 -1.38 22.84
N LEU A 282 -19.51 -0.52 23.80
CA LEU A 282 -18.94 -0.86 25.09
C LEU A 282 -19.96 -0.57 26.19
N ASP A 283 -19.85 -1.27 27.32
CA ASP A 283 -20.60 -0.89 28.52
C ASP A 283 -20.18 0.51 29.01
N PRO A 284 -21.05 1.23 29.75
CA PRO A 284 -20.75 2.59 30.21
C PRO A 284 -19.48 2.72 31.05
N GLY A 285 -19.09 1.66 31.78
CA GLY A 285 -17.85 1.64 32.57
C GLY A 285 -16.63 1.65 31.66
N SER A 286 -16.56 0.69 30.73
CA SER A 286 -15.49 0.61 29.72
C SER A 286 -15.40 1.88 28.87
N LEU A 287 -16.54 2.48 28.48
CA LEU A 287 -16.55 3.75 27.75
C LEU A 287 -15.98 4.91 28.60
N GLY A 288 -16.29 4.95 29.89
CA GLY A 288 -15.71 5.90 30.84
C GLY A 288 -14.19 5.72 30.99
N GLU A 289 -13.71 4.48 30.98
CA GLU A 289 -12.28 4.19 31.01
C GLU A 289 -11.57 4.63 29.73
N VAL A 290 -12.12 4.37 28.55
CA VAL A 290 -11.58 4.88 27.26
C VAL A 290 -11.44 6.41 27.31
N ARG A 291 -12.46 7.10 27.82
CA ARG A 291 -12.48 8.56 27.99
C ARG A 291 -11.38 9.08 28.91
N ALA A 292 -11.06 8.34 29.96
CA ALA A 292 -10.03 8.75 30.92
C ALA A 292 -8.61 8.39 30.44
N VAL A 293 -8.42 7.15 29.99
CA VAL A 293 -7.11 6.56 29.70
C VAL A 293 -6.50 7.13 28.42
N LEU A 294 -7.27 7.17 27.34
CA LEU A 294 -6.73 7.54 26.02
C LEU A 294 -6.14 8.96 25.99
N PRO A 295 -6.83 10.02 26.44
CA PRO A 295 -6.25 11.36 26.46
C PRO A 295 -5.13 11.50 27.51
N GLY A 296 -5.25 10.82 28.66
CA GLY A 296 -4.19 10.81 29.68
C GLY A 296 -2.89 10.25 29.14
N MET A 297 -2.98 9.14 28.41
CA MET A 297 -1.84 8.50 27.76
C MET A 297 -1.25 9.37 26.63
N LEU A 298 -2.07 9.97 25.78
CA LEU A 298 -1.59 10.73 24.62
C LEU A 298 -1.03 12.10 24.97
N ARG A 299 -1.43 12.71 26.10
CA ARG A 299 -0.89 14.00 26.54
C ARG A 299 0.56 13.92 27.02
N THR A 300 1.09 12.74 27.31
CA THR A 300 2.46 12.57 27.79
C THR A 300 3.50 12.48 26.67
N VAL A 301 3.08 12.39 25.41
CA VAL A 301 3.99 12.28 24.26
C VAL A 301 4.37 13.65 23.73
N VAL A 302 5.62 13.80 23.25
CA VAL A 302 6.21 15.12 22.88
C VAL A 302 5.44 15.83 21.77
N ARG A 303 4.77 15.07 20.91
CA ARG A 303 3.92 15.60 19.85
C ARG A 303 2.53 14.96 19.96
N ALA A 304 1.78 15.26 21.01
CA ALA A 304 0.44 14.70 21.16
C ALA A 304 -0.45 14.97 19.92
N PRO A 305 -1.24 13.99 19.44
CA PRO A 305 -2.26 14.26 18.44
C PRO A 305 -3.27 15.25 19.04
N ARG A 306 -3.97 15.99 18.18
CA ARG A 306 -5.03 16.89 18.65
C ARG A 306 -6.18 16.06 19.23
N LEU A 307 -6.52 16.30 20.49
CA LEU A 307 -7.63 15.64 21.19
C LEU A 307 -8.87 16.54 21.16
N ILE A 308 -10.01 16.01 20.73
CA ILE A 308 -11.29 16.74 20.58
C ILE A 308 -12.40 15.94 21.28
N GLY A 309 -13.21 16.59 22.12
CA GLY A 309 -14.34 15.93 22.79
C GLY A 309 -13.97 15.01 23.97
N PHE A 310 -12.75 15.16 24.49
CA PHE A 310 -12.26 14.49 25.70
C PHE A 310 -12.22 15.45 26.90
#